data_AF-A0A850M3X8-F1
#
_entry.id   AF-A0A850M3X8-F1
#
_cell.length_a   1.000
_cell.length_b   1.000
_cell.length_c   1.000
_cell.angle_alpha   90.00
_cell.angle_beta   90.00
_cell.angle_gamma   90.00
#
_symmetry.space_group_name_H-M   'P 1'
#
loop_
_entity.id
_entity.type
_entity.pdbx_description
1 polymer ?
#
loop_
_entity_poly.entity_id
_entity_poly.type
_entity_poly.pdbx_seq_one_letter_code
_entity_poly.pdbx_strand_id
1 'polypeptide(L)'
;MSKEDMIGILESAMKPGVASVVVNTKDYIYCLVANDAEGSSWKEASITFPDGGVEQKDIPAGKALMLLIEELLRGLPNYVDNLPIAKNEGEIQTAIGRVQGL
;
A
#
# COMPACT_ATOMS: atom_id res chain seq x y z
N MET A 1 15.27 -12.58 1.52
CA MET A 1 13.98 -12.84 2.18
C MET A 1 13.28 -13.94 1.40
N SER A 2 12.54 -14.83 2.07
CA SER A 2 11.98 -16.03 1.45
C SER A 2 10.47 -15.88 1.20
N LYS A 3 9.90 -16.76 0.38
CA LYS A 3 8.44 -16.84 0.17
C LYS A 3 7.66 -17.08 1.47
N GLU A 4 8.31 -17.67 2.48
CA GLU A 4 7.72 -17.92 3.80
C GLU A 4 7.44 -16.60 4.55
N ASP A 5 8.31 -15.59 4.37
CA ASP A 5 8.09 -14.26 4.94
C ASP A 5 6.78 -13.65 4.39
N MET A 6 6.56 -13.73 3.07
CA MET A 6 5.34 -13.24 2.45
C MET A 6 4.09 -14.02 2.91
N ILE A 7 4.19 -15.35 3.05
CA ILE A 7 3.10 -16.16 3.60
C ILE A 7 2.72 -15.67 5.00
N GLY A 8 3.70 -15.45 5.88
CA GLY A 8 3.43 -14.95 7.24
C GLY A 8 2.77 -13.56 7.26
N ILE A 9 3.09 -12.70 6.30
CA ILE A 9 2.47 -11.37 6.15
C ILE A 9 1.02 -11.51 5.65
N LEU A 10 0.76 -12.41 4.70
CA LEU A 10 -0.59 -12.65 4.22
C LEU A 10 -1.47 -13.30 5.28
N GLU A 11 -0.91 -14.21 6.08
CA GLU A 11 -1.63 -14.79 7.22
C GLU A 11 -1.95 -13.76 8.29
N SER A 12 -1.05 -12.79 8.56
CA SER A 12 -1.33 -11.71 9.50
C SER A 12 -2.43 -10.77 8.99
N ALA A 13 -2.46 -10.52 7.67
CA ALA A 13 -3.50 -9.71 7.02
C ALA A 13 -4.91 -10.28 7.19
N MET A 14 -5.05 -11.59 7.42
CA MET A 14 -6.32 -12.30 7.62
C MET A 14 -6.79 -12.35 9.08
N LYS A 15 -5.96 -11.90 10.04
CA LYS A 15 -6.33 -11.94 11.46
C LYS A 15 -7.44 -10.93 11.77
N PRO A 16 -8.45 -11.30 12.58
CA PRO A 16 -9.48 -10.36 13.00
C PRO A 16 -8.90 -9.12 13.67
N GLY A 17 -9.39 -7.94 13.28
CA GLY A 17 -8.94 -6.66 13.83
C GLY A 17 -7.66 -6.10 13.21
N VAL A 18 -7.04 -6.81 12.25
CA VAL A 18 -5.89 -6.29 11.51
C VAL A 18 -6.38 -5.59 10.25
N ALA A 19 -6.14 -4.28 10.15
CA ALA A 19 -6.39 -3.54 8.93
C ALA A 19 -5.37 -3.95 7.87
N SER A 20 -5.84 -4.31 6.68
CA SER A 20 -4.97 -4.73 5.59
C SER A 20 -5.56 -4.37 4.23
N VAL A 21 -4.66 -4.18 3.26
CA VAL A 21 -4.97 -4.10 1.83
C VAL A 21 -4.07 -5.12 1.15
N VAL A 22 -4.67 -6.06 0.44
CA VAL A 22 -3.93 -7.06 -0.35
C VAL A 22 -4.38 -6.95 -1.79
N VAL A 23 -3.41 -6.65 -2.66
CA VAL A 23 -3.58 -6.59 -4.11
C VAL A 23 -2.95 -7.84 -4.69
N ASN A 24 -3.76 -8.72 -5.25
CA ASN A 24 -3.31 -9.99 -5.82
C ASN A 24 -3.61 -10.03 -7.32
N THR A 25 -2.56 -10.20 -8.13
CA THR A 25 -2.64 -10.31 -9.59
C THR A 25 -2.00 -11.61 -10.06
N LYS A 26 -2.05 -11.89 -11.36
CA LYS A 26 -1.45 -13.11 -11.92
C LYS A 26 0.06 -13.22 -11.76
N ASP A 27 0.77 -12.08 -11.69
CA ASP A 27 2.23 -12.03 -11.76
C ASP A 27 2.87 -11.39 -10.50
N TYR A 28 2.04 -10.86 -9.57
CA TYR A 28 2.49 -10.01 -8.48
C TYR A 28 1.47 -9.94 -7.33
N ILE A 29 1.98 -9.84 -6.09
CA ILE A 29 1.21 -9.46 -4.90
C ILE A 29 1.83 -8.22 -4.28
N TYR A 30 0.99 -7.25 -3.92
CA TYR A 30 1.32 -6.15 -3.01
C TYR A 30 0.43 -6.22 -1.78
N CYS A 31 0.97 -5.88 -0.62
CA CYS A 31 0.17 -5.77 0.59
C CYS A 31 0.65 -4.65 1.51
N LEU A 32 -0.32 -4.07 2.19
CA LEU A 32 -0.15 -3.20 3.34
C LEU A 32 -0.90 -3.82 4.50
N VAL A 33 -0.21 -4.06 5.62
CA VAL A 33 -0.79 -4.71 6.80
C VAL A 33 -0.44 -3.90 8.03
N ALA A 34 -1.42 -3.50 8.82
CA ALA A 34 -1.19 -2.80 10.07
C ALA A 34 -0.36 -3.68 11.03
N ASN A 35 0.67 -3.10 11.63
CA ASN A 35 1.52 -3.74 12.63
C ASN A 35 0.91 -3.67 14.04
N ASP A 36 -0.02 -2.76 14.25
CA ASP A 36 -0.68 -2.49 15.53
C ASP A 36 -2.20 -2.25 15.32
N ALA A 37 -2.98 -2.30 16.40
CA ALA A 37 -4.43 -2.17 16.35
C ALA A 37 -4.87 -0.73 16.04
N GLU A 38 -4.03 0.23 16.40
CA GLU A 38 -4.23 1.66 16.16
C GLU A 38 -3.95 2.06 14.70
N GLY A 39 -3.35 1.17 13.91
CA GLY A 39 -2.91 1.43 12.54
C GLY A 39 -1.83 2.50 12.45
N SER A 40 -0.99 2.66 13.48
CA SER A 40 0.05 3.70 13.57
C SER A 40 1.29 3.38 12.71
N SER A 41 1.61 2.09 12.60
CA SER A 41 2.66 1.52 11.77
C SER A 41 2.09 0.44 10.87
N TRP A 42 2.60 0.35 9.64
CA TRP A 42 2.16 -0.57 8.62
C TRP A 42 3.37 -1.27 8.02
N LYS A 43 3.22 -2.55 7.74
CA LYS A 43 4.12 -3.32 6.92
C LYS A 43 3.68 -3.22 5.47
N GLU A 44 4.54 -2.67 4.64
CA GLU A 44 4.44 -2.79 3.19
C GLU A 44 5.26 -3.99 2.74
N ALA A 45 4.67 -4.86 1.91
CA ALA A 45 5.41 -5.94 1.29
C ALA A 45 4.91 -6.26 -0.11
N SER A 46 5.80 -6.74 -0.95
CA SER A 46 5.46 -7.21 -2.28
C SER A 46 6.26 -8.42 -2.71
N ILE A 47 5.71 -9.19 -3.65
CA ILE A 47 6.38 -10.30 -4.31
C ILE A 47 6.03 -10.32 -5.80
N THR A 48 7.06 -10.46 -6.64
CA THR A 48 6.92 -10.68 -8.08
C THR A 48 7.15 -12.18 -8.36
N PHE A 49 6.20 -12.86 -9.00
CA PHE A 49 6.32 -14.31 -9.23
C PHE A 49 7.43 -14.72 -10.21
N PRO A 50 7.73 -13.95 -11.27
CA PRO A 50 8.84 -14.24 -12.18
C PRO A 50 10.22 -14.42 -11.52
N ASP A 51 10.56 -13.61 -10.52
CA ASP A 51 11.86 -13.67 -9.84
C ASP A 51 11.77 -14.21 -8.39
N GLY A 52 10.56 -14.28 -7.82
CA GLY A 52 10.30 -14.69 -6.45
C GLY A 52 10.89 -13.73 -5.41
N GLY A 53 11.26 -12.52 -5.83
CA GLY A 53 11.82 -11.49 -4.98
C GLY A 53 10.74 -10.97 -4.03
N VAL A 54 11.01 -11.03 -2.73
CA VAL A 54 10.17 -10.41 -1.70
C VAL A 54 10.84 -9.12 -1.26
N GLU A 55 10.10 -8.03 -1.29
CA GLU A 55 10.47 -6.76 -0.68
C GLU A 55 9.51 -6.45 0.47
N GLN A 56 10.02 -5.90 1.57
CA GLN A 56 9.18 -5.40 2.66
C GLN A 56 9.85 -4.26 3.42
N LYS A 57 9.04 -3.37 3.99
CA LYS A 57 9.47 -2.34 4.92
C LYS A 57 8.34 -1.93 5.87
N ASP A 58 8.71 -1.54 7.08
CA ASP A 58 7.77 -0.88 8.00
C ASP A 58 7.72 0.62 7.71
N ILE A 59 6.53 1.17 7.71
CA ILE A 59 6.23 2.56 7.36
C ILE A 59 5.19 3.14 8.31
N PRO A 60 5.23 4.45 8.57
CA PRO A 60 4.17 5.11 9.35
C PRO A 60 2.85 5.16 8.56
N ALA A 61 1.73 5.20 9.29
CA ALA A 61 0.38 5.24 8.72
C ALA A 61 0.19 6.27 7.61
N GLY A 62 0.70 7.50 7.83
CA GLY A 62 0.58 8.59 6.86
C GLY A 62 1.24 8.29 5.51
N LYS A 63 2.25 7.41 5.49
CA LYS A 63 2.96 6.99 4.29
C LYS A 63 2.35 5.74 3.63
N ALA A 64 1.70 4.88 4.41
CA ALA A 64 1.08 3.65 3.91
C ALA A 64 0.05 3.92 2.81
N LEU A 65 -0.86 4.86 3.04
CA LEU A 65 -1.87 5.20 2.04
C LEU A 65 -1.26 5.84 0.78
N MET A 66 -0.21 6.67 0.94
CA MET A 66 0.47 7.29 -0.20
C MET A 66 1.15 6.23 -1.08
N LEU A 67 1.79 5.23 -0.45
CA LEU A 67 2.44 4.14 -1.18
C LEU A 67 1.42 3.23 -1.87
N LEU A 68 0.29 2.94 -1.24
CA LEU A 68 -0.81 2.25 -1.92
C LEU A 68 -1.21 3.00 -3.20
N ILE A 69 -1.42 4.31 -3.10
CA ILE A 69 -1.81 5.15 -4.23
C ILE A 69 -0.72 5.14 -5.31
N GLU A 70 0.55 5.24 -4.92
CA GLU A 70 1.70 5.16 -5.83
C GLU A 70 1.71 3.83 -6.60
N GLU A 71 1.49 2.71 -5.92
CA GLU A 71 1.41 1.37 -6.53
C GLU A 71 0.19 1.24 -7.48
N LEU A 72 -0.97 1.73 -7.05
CA LEU A 72 -2.17 1.76 -7.89
C LEU A 72 -1.95 2.57 -9.18
N LEU A 73 -1.23 3.69 -9.10
CA LEU A 73 -0.95 4.57 -10.24
C LEU A 73 0.18 4.08 -11.13
N ARG A 74 1.15 3.35 -10.57
CA ARG A 74 2.30 2.84 -11.33
C ARG A 74 1.97 1.63 -12.16
N GLY A 75 1.13 0.72 -11.66
CA GLY A 75 1.27 -0.63 -12.21
C GLY A 75 0.39 -1.75 -11.69
N LEU A 76 -0.77 -1.48 -11.07
CA LEU A 76 -1.85 -2.43 -11.34
C LEU A 76 -2.01 -2.51 -12.87
N PRO A 77 -1.95 -3.71 -13.49
CA PRO A 77 -1.52 -3.91 -14.87
C PRO A 77 -2.21 -2.95 -15.87
N ASN A 78 -1.60 -1.78 -16.06
CA ASN A 78 -2.02 -0.69 -16.94
C ASN A 78 -3.46 -0.17 -16.79
N TYR A 79 -4.02 -0.15 -15.58
CA TYR A 79 -5.33 0.46 -15.37
C TYR A 79 -5.20 1.85 -14.72
N VAL A 80 -5.79 2.81 -15.41
CA VAL A 80 -6.16 4.17 -15.00
C VAL A 80 -5.15 5.30 -15.22
N ASP A 81 -5.21 5.86 -16.43
CA ASP A 81 -4.79 7.24 -16.67
C ASP A 81 -5.78 8.23 -16.01
N ASN A 82 -5.27 9.26 -15.33
CA ASN A 82 -6.03 10.40 -14.77
C ASN A 82 -6.97 10.14 -13.57
N LEU A 83 -6.53 9.37 -12.56
CA LEU A 83 -7.24 9.34 -11.28
C LEU A 83 -7.14 10.70 -10.54
N PRO A 84 -8.27 11.31 -10.13
CA PRO A 84 -8.28 12.58 -9.39
C PRO A 84 -8.01 12.34 -7.88
N ILE A 85 -6.94 11.61 -7.56
CA ILE A 85 -6.54 11.26 -6.19
C ILE A 85 -5.30 12.07 -5.84
N ALA A 86 -5.28 12.70 -4.66
CA ALA A 86 -4.08 13.37 -4.14
C ALA A 86 -3.08 12.33 -3.64
N LYS A 87 -1.82 12.43 -4.08
CA LYS A 87 -0.79 11.39 -3.95
C LYS A 87 0.25 11.66 -2.89
N ASN A 88 0.32 12.91 -2.44
CA ASN A 88 1.32 13.39 -1.49
C ASN A 88 0.75 14.55 -0.67
N GLU A 89 1.45 14.93 0.41
CA GLU A 89 1.04 16.03 1.28
C GLU A 89 0.88 17.35 0.53
N GLY A 90 1.73 17.65 -0.46
CA GLY A 90 1.65 18.89 -1.24
C GLY A 90 0.35 19.00 -2.04
N GLU A 91 -0.11 17.91 -2.64
CA GLU A 91 -1.38 17.84 -3.36
C GLU A 91 -2.57 17.97 -2.39
N ILE A 92 -2.47 17.41 -1.18
CA ILE A 92 -3.47 17.60 -0.11
C ILE A 92 -3.51 19.07 0.32
N GLN A 93 -2.36 19.70 0.58
CA GLN A 93 -2.28 21.11 0.95
C GLN A 93 -2.84 22.01 -0.15
N THR A 94 -2.60 21.67 -1.42
CA THR A 94 -3.22 22.36 -2.56
C THR A 94 -4.74 22.24 -2.53
N ALA A 95 -5.28 21.06 -2.25
CA ALA A 95 -6.71 20.85 -2.11
C ALA A 95 -7.30 21.64 -0.93
N ILE A 96 -6.60 21.67 0.21
CA ILE A 96 -6.98 22.47 1.39
C ILE A 96 -7.03 23.96 1.04
N GLY A 97 -5.98 24.49 0.39
CA GLY A 97 -5.94 25.90 -0.02
C GLY A 97 -7.08 26.28 -0.98
N ARG A 98 -7.47 25.36 -1.89
CA ARG A 98 -8.63 25.56 -2.75
C ARG A 98 -9.92 25.69 -1.96
N VAL A 99 -10.12 24.84 -0.95
CA VAL A 99 -11.32 24.88 -0.08
C VAL A 99 -11.34 26.14 0.77
N GLN A 100 -10.20 26.55 1.32
CA GLN A 100 -10.08 27.74 2.16
C GLN A 100 -10.29 29.05 1.38
N GLY A 101 -10.07 29.03 0.06
CA GLY A 101 -10.30 30.17 -0.83
C GLY A 101 -11.73 30.26 -1.39
N LEU A 102 -12.63 29.36 -1.00
CA LEU A 102 -14.08 29.42 -1.27
C LEU A 102 -14.80 30.23 -0.18
#